data_AF-A0A6J6MY84-F1
#
_entry.id   AF-A0A6J6MY84-F1
#
_cell.length_a   1.000
_cell.length_b   1.000
_cell.length_c   1.000
_cell.angle_alpha   90.00
_cell.angle_beta   90.00
_cell.angle_gamma   90.00
#
_symmetry.space_group_name_H-M   'P 1'
#
loop_
_entity.id
_entity.type
_entity.pdbx_description
1 polymer ?
#
loop_
_entity_poly.entity_id
_entity_poly.type
_entity_poly.pdbx_seq_one_letter_code
_entity_poly.pdbx_strand_id
1 'polypeptide(L)'
;MRMKALGSIVVVVVLALSGCSSSGTVGSGGSVGADAASKADFCTLIIAFRKANETLGNDLLSPNAEQTKSAMKLLIGQLQTLLERAPADLKADIDTAQQFYVQFDALLATHGYDTSGIADDPKFEADITSLNSTEVTGALDRIAAYTTTDCVVSATPTSTSTS
;
A
#
# COMPACT_ATOMS: atom_id res chain seq x y z
N MET A 1 -1.42 38.41 -17.50
CA MET A 1 -2.14 37.34 -16.79
C MET A 1 -1.20 36.15 -16.70
N ARG A 2 -0.59 35.92 -15.52
CA ARG A 2 0.30 34.77 -15.29
C ARG A 2 -0.58 33.60 -14.88
N MET A 3 -0.70 32.60 -15.74
CA MET A 3 -1.33 31.32 -15.44
C MET A 3 -0.58 30.70 -14.25
N LYS A 4 -1.27 30.61 -13.11
CA LYS A 4 -0.79 29.91 -11.92
C LYS A 4 -0.71 28.42 -12.25
N ALA A 5 0.49 27.96 -12.58
CA ALA A 5 0.84 26.55 -12.47
C ALA A 5 0.99 26.22 -10.98
N LEU A 6 -0.14 26.06 -10.29
CA LEU A 6 -0.24 25.57 -8.92
C LEU A 6 -1.39 24.56 -8.96
N GLY A 7 -1.08 23.34 -9.36
CA GLY A 7 -2.09 22.32 -9.58
C GLY A 7 -1.43 21.05 -10.08
N SER A 8 -0.57 20.45 -9.25
CA SER A 8 -0.06 19.07 -9.44
C SER A 8 0.90 18.69 -8.31
N ILE A 9 0.48 18.73 -7.04
CA ILE A 9 1.18 18.01 -5.97
C ILE A 9 0.16 17.46 -4.95
N VAL A 10 -0.93 16.86 -5.44
CA VAL A 10 -1.67 15.88 -4.63
C VAL A 10 -1.37 14.52 -5.25
N VAL A 11 -0.09 14.16 -5.20
CA VAL A 11 0.31 12.76 -5.36
C VAL A 11 -0.06 12.11 -4.04
N VAL A 12 -1.34 11.76 -3.89
CA VAL A 12 -1.68 10.63 -3.03
C VAL A 12 -0.75 9.54 -3.53
N VAL A 13 0.16 9.07 -2.68
CA VAL A 13 1.03 7.94 -2.95
C VAL A 13 0.11 6.71 -2.98
N VAL A 14 -0.73 6.65 -4.02
CA VAL A 14 -1.36 5.45 -4.52
C VAL A 14 -0.18 4.71 -5.15
N LEU A 15 0.52 3.98 -4.28
CA LEU A 15 1.36 2.85 -4.61
C LEU A 15 1.57 2.69 -6.12
N ALA A 16 2.65 3.28 -6.63
CA ALA A 16 3.16 3.02 -7.97
C ALA A 16 3.66 1.57 -8.02
N LEU A 17 2.70 0.64 -8.03
CA LEU A 17 2.88 -0.80 -8.14
C LEU A 17 2.49 -1.29 -9.53
N SER A 18 2.39 -0.38 -10.50
CA SER A 18 2.35 -0.64 -11.93
C SER A 18 3.72 -1.13 -12.42
N GLY A 19 4.14 -2.28 -11.88
CA GLY A 19 5.35 -3.01 -12.24
C GLY A 19 4.99 -4.38 -12.79
N CYS A 20 4.80 -4.40 -14.12
CA CYS A 20 4.93 -5.51 -15.08
C CYS A 20 4.11 -6.79 -14.88
N SER A 21 3.19 -7.01 -15.82
CA SER A 21 2.56 -8.29 -16.14
C SER A 21 3.58 -9.42 -16.26
N SER A 22 3.46 -10.43 -15.42
CA SER A 22 4.01 -11.76 -15.70
C SER A 22 3.01 -12.79 -15.22
N SER A 23 2.30 -13.38 -16.20
CA SER A 23 1.44 -14.53 -16.02
C SER A 23 2.20 -15.65 -15.31
N GLY A 24 1.88 -15.88 -14.04
CA GLY A 24 2.28 -17.05 -13.27
C GLY A 24 1.05 -17.64 -12.60
N THR A 25 0.64 -18.82 -13.04
CA THR A 25 -0.48 -19.58 -12.47
C THR A 25 -0.22 -19.91 -11.00
N VAL A 26 -1.09 -19.44 -10.10
CA VAL A 26 -1.04 -19.75 -8.67
C VAL A 26 -1.61 -21.14 -8.40
N GLY A 27 -0.77 -22.04 -7.86
CA GLY A 27 -1.19 -23.34 -7.34
C GLY A 27 -1.95 -23.16 -6.02
N SER A 28 -3.12 -23.79 -5.92
CA SER A 28 -3.98 -23.76 -4.74
C SER A 28 -3.48 -24.70 -3.63
N GLY A 29 -3.60 -24.24 -2.37
CA GLY A 29 -3.89 -25.12 -1.24
C GLY A 29 -2.80 -25.19 -0.16
N GLY A 30 -3.07 -24.56 0.98
CA GLY A 30 -2.32 -24.77 2.23
C GLY A 30 -2.89 -23.95 3.37
N SER A 31 -3.54 -24.60 4.33
CA SER A 31 -4.14 -24.00 5.53
C SER A 31 -3.06 -23.38 6.43
N VAL A 32 -3.18 -22.09 6.76
CA VAL A 32 -2.15 -21.35 7.51
C VAL A 32 -2.43 -21.41 9.02
N GLY A 33 -1.63 -22.20 9.73
CA GLY A 33 -1.47 -22.13 11.19
C GLY A 33 -0.61 -20.92 11.59
N ALA A 34 -0.78 -20.44 12.83
CA ALA A 34 -0.17 -19.24 13.39
C ALA A 34 1.31 -19.43 13.81
N ASP A 35 2.14 -19.89 12.89
CA ASP A 35 3.61 -19.82 13.01
C ASP A 35 4.10 -18.53 12.33
N ALA A 36 5.30 -18.06 12.69
CA ALA A 36 5.93 -16.90 12.06
C ALA A 36 5.84 -17.03 10.55
N ALA A 37 5.06 -16.15 9.90
CA ALA A 37 4.78 -16.27 8.48
C ALA A 37 6.10 -16.33 7.72
N SER A 38 6.29 -17.41 6.96
CA SER A 38 7.51 -17.56 6.17
C SER A 38 7.61 -16.41 5.18
N LYS A 39 8.82 -16.11 4.68
CA LYS A 39 8.99 -15.12 3.60
C LYS A 39 8.05 -15.40 2.41
N ALA A 40 7.82 -16.68 2.09
CA ALA A 40 6.89 -17.09 1.03
C ALA A 40 5.42 -16.76 1.35
N ASP A 41 4.98 -16.94 2.59
CA ASP A 41 3.62 -16.59 3.04
C ASP A 41 3.42 -15.08 3.02
N PHE A 42 4.40 -14.32 3.52
CA PHE A 42 4.38 -12.87 3.47
C PHE A 42 4.33 -12.36 2.02
N CYS A 43 5.15 -12.92 1.13
CA CYS A 43 5.16 -12.56 -0.28
C CYS A 43 3.84 -12.89 -0.99
N THR A 44 3.23 -14.03 -0.68
CA THR A 44 1.90 -14.39 -1.18
C THR A 44 0.85 -13.39 -0.72
N LEU A 45 0.89 -13.01 0.56
CA LEU A 45 -0.05 -12.07 1.17
C LEU A 45 0.07 -10.67 0.57
N ILE A 46 1.28 -10.12 0.50
CA ILE A 46 1.49 -8.76 -0.03
C ILE A 46 1.11 -8.68 -1.51
N ILE A 47 1.40 -9.70 -2.32
CA ILE A 47 0.97 -9.76 -3.73
C ILE A 47 -0.56 -9.81 -3.83
N ALA A 48 -1.23 -10.61 -2.99
CA ALA A 48 -2.69 -10.69 -2.99
C ALA A 48 -3.34 -9.34 -2.63
N PHE A 49 -2.81 -8.64 -1.63
CA PHE A 49 -3.30 -7.31 -1.27
C PHE A 49 -3.01 -6.27 -2.34
N ARG A 50 -1.83 -6.30 -2.98
CA ARG A 50 -1.55 -5.42 -4.13
C ARG A 50 -2.60 -5.57 -5.23
N LYS A 51 -2.94 -6.81 -5.59
CA LYS A 51 -3.95 -7.10 -6.61
C LYS A 51 -5.35 -6.65 -6.16
N ALA A 52 -5.71 -6.91 -4.90
CA ALA A 52 -6.97 -6.43 -4.34
C ALA A 52 -7.07 -4.90 -4.32
N ASN A 53 -5.91 -4.21 -4.28
CA ASN A 53 -5.82 -2.75 -4.18
C ASN A 53 -5.71 -2.04 -5.53
N GLU A 54 -5.75 -2.76 -6.66
CA GLU A 54 -5.70 -2.14 -7.99
C GLU A 54 -6.82 -1.11 -8.20
N THR A 55 -7.99 -1.31 -7.58
CA THR A 55 -9.11 -0.36 -7.62
C THR A 55 -9.13 0.60 -6.44
N LEU A 56 -8.37 0.30 -5.37
CA LEU A 56 -8.44 1.03 -4.11
C LEU A 56 -8.00 2.48 -4.24
N GLY A 57 -7.07 2.79 -5.16
CA GLY A 57 -6.71 4.17 -5.48
C GLY A 57 -7.89 5.01 -5.96
N ASN A 58 -8.78 4.42 -6.76
CA ASN A 58 -10.00 5.10 -7.21
C ASN A 58 -11.00 5.26 -6.07
N ASP A 59 -11.12 4.24 -5.21
CA ASP A 59 -12.03 4.27 -4.07
C ASP A 59 -11.59 5.31 -3.02
N LEU A 60 -10.28 5.48 -2.80
CA LEU A 60 -9.70 6.48 -1.90
C LEU A 60 -9.86 7.93 -2.40
N LEU A 61 -9.99 8.11 -3.72
CA LEU A 61 -10.22 9.40 -4.37
C LEU A 61 -11.69 9.60 -4.75
N SER A 62 -12.57 8.72 -4.28
CA SER A 62 -13.98 8.81 -4.60
C SER A 62 -14.60 10.08 -4.01
N PRO A 63 -15.51 10.76 -4.75
CA PRO A 63 -16.33 11.81 -4.17
C PRO A 63 -17.36 11.25 -3.17
N ASN A 64 -17.50 9.92 -3.06
CA ASN A 64 -18.35 9.28 -2.07
C ASN A 64 -17.57 9.04 -0.76
N ALA A 65 -17.90 9.81 0.27
CA ALA A 65 -17.29 9.73 1.60
C ALA A 65 -17.30 8.33 2.22
N GLU A 66 -18.39 7.58 2.08
CA GLU A 66 -18.47 6.22 2.65
C GLU A 66 -17.59 5.22 1.89
N GLN A 67 -17.42 5.41 0.58
CA GLN A 67 -16.48 4.63 -0.22
C GLN A 67 -15.04 4.92 0.18
N THR A 68 -14.66 6.20 0.29
CA THR A 68 -13.33 6.64 0.74
C THR A 68 -12.99 6.11 2.12
N LYS A 69 -13.93 6.22 3.08
CA LYS A 69 -13.80 5.68 4.43
C LYS A 69 -13.63 4.17 4.46
N SER A 70 -14.42 3.45 3.67
CA SER A 70 -14.33 1.98 3.58
C SER A 70 -13.01 1.54 2.98
N ALA A 71 -12.54 2.23 1.94
CA ALA A 71 -11.25 2.00 1.31
C ALA A 71 -10.09 2.24 2.27
N MET A 72 -10.14 3.33 3.05
CA MET A 72 -9.10 3.63 4.05
C MET A 72 -9.01 2.57 5.14
N LYS A 73 -10.16 2.15 5.68
CA LYS A 73 -10.22 1.07 6.67
C LYS A 73 -9.69 -0.25 6.13
N LEU A 74 -10.01 -0.58 4.88
CA LEU A 74 -9.49 -1.78 4.23
C LEU A 74 -7.97 -1.72 4.13
N LEU A 75 -7.41 -0.59 3.69
CA LEU A 75 -5.96 -0.39 3.59
C LEU A 75 -5.26 -0.55 4.93
N ILE A 76 -5.77 0.09 5.98
CA ILE A 76 -5.21 0.01 7.34
C ILE A 76 -5.25 -1.43 7.85
N GLY A 77 -6.37 -2.15 7.63
CA GLY A 77 -6.50 -3.55 8.04
C GLY A 77 -5.53 -4.49 7.30
N GLN A 78 -5.29 -4.24 6.02
CA GLN A 78 -4.30 -4.98 5.25
C GLN A 78 -2.87 -4.71 5.74
N LEU A 79 -2.52 -3.45 6.03
CA LEU A 79 -1.22 -3.10 6.60
C LEU A 79 -1.00 -3.71 7.98
N GLN A 80 -2.04 -3.75 8.82
CA GLN A 80 -1.99 -4.45 10.09
C GLN A 80 -1.70 -5.95 9.90
N THR A 81 -2.39 -6.58 8.96
CA THR A 81 -2.19 -8.01 8.65
C THR A 81 -0.77 -8.26 8.11
N LEU A 82 -0.24 -7.35 7.31
CA LEU A 82 1.13 -7.41 6.82
C LEU A 82 2.13 -7.25 7.98
N LEU A 83 1.91 -6.29 8.89
CA LEU A 83 2.79 -6.03 10.02
C LEU A 83 2.94 -7.27 10.93
N GLU A 84 1.83 -7.95 11.23
CA GLU A 84 1.82 -9.17 12.04
C GLU A 84 2.65 -10.30 11.43
N ARG A 85 2.76 -10.32 10.09
CA ARG A 85 3.40 -11.38 9.31
C ARG A 85 4.70 -10.95 8.65
N ALA A 86 5.15 -9.73 8.93
CA ALA A 86 6.28 -9.13 8.26
C ALA A 86 7.60 -9.78 8.69
N PRO A 87 8.53 -10.00 7.74
CA PRO A 87 9.94 -10.24 8.03
C PRO A 87 10.52 -9.17 8.96
N ALA A 88 11.47 -9.54 9.82
CA ALA A 88 12.01 -8.65 10.84
C ALA A 88 12.66 -7.37 10.26
N ASP A 89 13.26 -7.48 9.08
CA ASP A 89 13.86 -6.40 8.30
C ASP A 89 12.83 -5.44 7.68
N LEU A 90 11.59 -5.88 7.49
CA LEU A 90 10.49 -5.07 6.96
C LEU A 90 9.52 -4.53 8.01
N LYS A 91 9.53 -5.08 9.23
CA LYS A 91 8.55 -4.70 10.27
C LYS A 91 8.50 -3.21 10.54
N ALA A 92 9.66 -2.56 10.67
CA ALA A 92 9.73 -1.13 10.92
C ALA A 92 9.14 -0.32 9.76
N ASP A 93 9.40 -0.71 8.52
CA ASP A 93 8.87 -0.01 7.35
C ASP A 93 7.35 -0.15 7.24
N ILE A 94 6.81 -1.34 7.50
CA ILE A 94 5.36 -1.58 7.46
C ILE A 94 4.65 -0.87 8.61
N ASP A 95 5.26 -0.81 9.81
CA ASP A 95 4.75 -0.02 10.93
C ASP A 95 4.72 1.48 10.58
N THR A 96 5.80 2.03 10.03
CA THR A 96 5.84 3.42 9.56
C THR A 96 4.75 3.71 8.52
N ALA A 97 4.57 2.82 7.53
CA ALA A 97 3.51 2.96 6.54
C ALA A 97 2.11 2.90 7.19
N GLN A 98 1.88 1.94 8.10
CA GLN A 98 0.61 1.81 8.81
C GLN A 98 0.29 3.07 9.63
N GLN A 99 1.25 3.59 10.40
CA GLN A 99 1.07 4.79 11.20
C GLN A 99 0.77 6.02 10.35
N PHE A 100 1.40 6.14 9.18
CA PHE A 100 1.06 7.18 8.21
C PHE A 100 -0.40 7.07 7.77
N TYR A 101 -0.87 5.90 7.35
CA TYR A 101 -2.26 5.75 6.89
C TYR A 101 -3.29 5.90 8.02
N VAL A 102 -2.96 5.53 9.26
CA VAL A 102 -3.81 5.82 10.43
C VAL A 102 -3.95 7.32 10.67
N GLN A 103 -2.85 8.07 10.57
CA GLN A 103 -2.90 9.54 10.70
C GLN A 103 -3.64 10.19 9.53
N PHE A 104 -3.48 9.63 8.33
CA PHE A 104 -4.18 10.09 7.15
C PHE A 104 -5.70 9.82 7.22
N ASP A 105 -6.13 8.66 7.75
CA ASP A 105 -7.54 8.38 8.05
C ASP A 105 -8.12 9.38 9.05
N ALA A 106 -7.39 9.67 10.13
CA ALA A 106 -7.80 10.67 11.10
C ALA A 106 -7.96 12.06 10.48
N LEU A 107 -7.05 12.45 9.58
CA LEU A 107 -7.15 13.69 8.81
C LEU A 107 -8.39 13.68 7.90
N LEU A 108 -8.62 12.62 7.12
CA LEU A 108 -9.83 12.53 6.28
C LEU A 108 -11.11 12.58 7.12
N ALA A 109 -11.11 11.98 8.31
CA ALA A 109 -12.25 12.02 9.22
C ALA A 109 -12.59 13.44 9.69
N THR A 110 -11.63 14.37 9.82
CA THR A 110 -11.93 15.78 10.15
C THR A 110 -12.67 16.50 9.04
N HIS A 111 -12.60 15.99 7.81
CA HIS A 111 -13.32 16.50 6.64
C HIS A 111 -14.52 15.62 6.26
N GLY A 112 -14.92 14.68 7.13
CA GLY A 112 -16.04 13.78 6.86
C GLY A 112 -15.81 12.86 5.67
N TYR A 113 -14.54 12.60 5.31
CA TYR A 113 -14.12 11.85 4.12
C TYR A 113 -14.57 12.47 2.78
N ASP A 114 -15.00 13.73 2.76
CA ASP A 114 -15.34 14.44 1.53
C ASP A 114 -14.08 14.94 0.83
N THR A 115 -13.76 14.34 -0.31
CA THR A 115 -12.57 14.66 -1.10
C THR A 115 -12.80 15.78 -2.11
N SER A 116 -14.05 16.22 -2.30
CA SER A 116 -14.41 17.17 -3.36
C SER A 116 -13.89 18.60 -3.13
N GLY A 117 -13.64 18.98 -1.87
CA GLY A 117 -13.11 20.29 -1.48
C GLY A 117 -11.66 20.27 -1.00
N ILE A 118 -11.03 19.09 -0.92
CA ILE A 118 -9.70 18.92 -0.33
C ILE A 118 -8.61 19.61 -1.16
N ALA A 119 -8.71 19.59 -2.48
CA ALA A 119 -7.71 20.18 -3.37
C ALA A 119 -7.60 21.71 -3.24
N ASP A 120 -8.65 22.35 -2.74
CA ASP A 120 -8.72 23.80 -2.52
C ASP A 120 -8.53 24.18 -1.04
N ASP A 121 -8.28 23.20 -0.15
CA ASP A 121 -8.07 23.42 1.29
C ASP A 121 -6.57 23.53 1.63
N PRO A 122 -6.04 24.75 1.85
CA PRO A 122 -4.62 24.95 2.17
C PRO A 122 -4.24 24.40 3.54
N LYS A 123 -5.20 24.21 4.45
CA LYS A 123 -4.94 23.58 5.74
C LYS A 123 -4.74 22.08 5.55
N PHE A 124 -5.57 21.44 4.74
CA PHE A 124 -5.41 20.03 4.41
C PHE A 124 -4.07 19.76 3.70
N GLU A 125 -3.67 20.64 2.77
CA GLU A 125 -2.35 20.55 2.10
C GLU A 125 -1.19 20.63 3.11
N ALA A 126 -1.26 21.58 4.05
CA ALA A 126 -0.25 21.71 5.10
C ALA A 126 -0.22 20.50 6.04
N ASP A 127 -1.39 19.99 6.42
CA ASP A 127 -1.52 18.82 7.30
C ASP A 127 -0.98 17.56 6.60
N ILE A 128 -1.34 17.27 5.34
CA ILE A 128 -0.74 16.16 4.56
C ILE A 128 0.78 16.33 4.43
N THR A 129 1.26 17.54 4.12
CA THR A 129 2.70 17.77 3.95
C THR A 129 3.45 17.50 5.25
N SER A 130 2.85 17.82 6.40
CA SER A 130 3.44 17.51 7.70
C SER A 130 3.47 16.00 8.01
N LEU A 131 2.49 15.24 7.50
CA LEU A 131 2.43 13.78 7.63
C LEU A 131 3.42 13.08 6.69
N ASN A 132 3.69 13.64 5.52
CA ASN A 132 4.54 13.04 4.51
C ASN A 132 6.02 13.38 4.76
N SER A 133 6.69 12.55 5.57
CA SER A 133 8.12 12.69 5.85
C SER A 133 8.98 11.87 4.87
N THR A 134 10.27 12.21 4.79
CA THR A 134 11.27 11.40 4.06
C THR A 134 11.33 9.96 4.58
N GLU A 135 11.05 9.77 5.88
CA GLU A 135 10.99 8.44 6.49
C GLU A 135 9.82 7.62 5.97
N VAL A 136 8.62 8.22 5.87
CA VAL A 136 7.44 7.57 5.27
C VAL A 136 7.71 7.20 3.83
N THR A 137 8.25 8.15 3.04
CA THR A 137 8.60 7.89 1.63
C THR A 137 9.60 6.74 1.52
N GLY A 138 10.68 6.77 2.31
CA GLY A 138 11.71 5.73 2.28
C GLY A 138 11.20 4.36 2.74
N ALA A 139 10.28 4.30 3.70
CA ALA A 139 9.65 3.05 4.14
C ALA A 139 8.78 2.44 3.02
N LEU A 140 7.94 3.26 2.38
CA LEU A 140 7.12 2.83 1.25
C LEU A 140 7.97 2.34 0.07
N ASP A 141 9.07 3.03 -0.24
CA ASP A 141 10.02 2.63 -1.27
C ASP A 141 10.68 1.28 -0.95
N ARG A 142 11.09 1.04 0.30
CA ARG A 142 11.68 -0.24 0.72
C ARG A 142 10.68 -1.39 0.68
N ILE A 143 9.42 -1.16 1.08
CA ILE A 143 8.34 -2.15 0.96
C ILE A 143 8.11 -2.50 -0.51
N ALA A 144 8.05 -1.50 -1.38
CA ALA A 144 7.87 -1.69 -2.82
C ALA A 144 9.07 -2.45 -3.43
N ALA A 145 10.30 -2.05 -3.08
CA ALA A 145 11.53 -2.71 -3.49
C ALA A 145 11.51 -4.18 -3.07
N TYR A 146 11.27 -4.49 -1.79
CA TYR A 146 11.18 -5.86 -1.30
C TYR A 146 10.16 -6.69 -2.06
N THR A 147 8.99 -6.12 -2.37
CA THR A 147 7.98 -6.85 -3.12
C THR A 147 8.44 -7.17 -4.55
N THR A 148 9.29 -6.34 -5.15
CA THR A 148 9.80 -6.52 -6.52
C THR A 148 11.11 -7.32 -6.59
N THR A 149 11.93 -7.33 -5.54
CA THR A 149 13.21 -8.04 -5.52
C THR A 149 13.10 -9.41 -4.85
N ASP A 150 12.33 -9.48 -3.77
CA ASP A 150 12.33 -10.61 -2.85
C ASP A 150 11.08 -11.48 -2.96
N CYS A 151 9.94 -10.87 -3.36
CA CYS A 151 8.69 -11.58 -3.58
C CYS A 151 8.45 -12.00 -5.03
N VAL A 152 9.28 -11.53 -5.96
CA VAL A 152 9.38 -12.09 -7.32
C VAL A 152 10.26 -13.33 -7.25
N VAL A 153 9.80 -14.33 -6.51
CA VAL A 153 10.42 -15.65 -6.59
C VAL A 153 10.05 -16.18 -7.97
N SER A 154 11.00 -16.05 -8.89
CA SER A 154 11.00 -16.75 -10.17
C SER A 154 10.42 -18.14 -9.96
N ALA A 155 9.44 -18.51 -10.80
CA ALA A 155 9.16 -19.89 -11.08
C ALA A 155 10.49 -20.55 -11.45
N THR A 156 11.18 -21.11 -10.47
CA THR A 156 12.30 -22.00 -10.73
C THR A 156 11.62 -23.29 -11.10
N PRO A 157 11.65 -23.76 -12.36
CA PRO A 157 11.33 -25.15 -12.60
C PRO A 157 12.38 -25.96 -11.85
N THR A 158 12.01 -26.47 -10.68
CA THR A 158 12.69 -27.62 -10.08
C THR A 158 12.39 -28.80 -10.99
N SER A 159 13.18 -28.95 -12.05
CA SER A 159 13.36 -30.23 -12.69
C SER A 159 14.69 -30.77 -12.20
N THR A 160 14.59 -31.44 -11.06
CA THR A 160 15.54 -32.42 -10.54
C THR A 160 16.06 -33.32 -11.66
N SER A 161 17.38 -33.42 -11.75
CA SER A 161 18.10 -34.42 -12.52
C SER A 161 17.63 -35.82 -12.16
N THR A 162 17.29 -36.67 -13.14
CA THR A 162 17.39 -38.12 -12.96
C THR A 162 17.61 -38.85 -14.30
N SER A 163 18.78 -39.49 -14.37
CA SER A 163 19.22 -40.63 -15.21
C SER A 163 19.40 -40.46 -16.72
#